data_AF-A0A963NPA0-F1
#
_entry.id   AF-A0A963NPA0-F1
#
_cell.length_a   1.000
_cell.length_b   1.000
_cell.length_c   1.000
_cell.angle_alpha   90.00
_cell.angle_beta   90.00
_cell.angle_gamma   90.00
#
_symmetry.space_group_name_H-M   'P 1'
#
loop_
_entity.id
_entity.type
_entity.pdbx_description
1 polymer ?
#
loop_
_entity_poly.entity_id
_entity_poly.type
_entity_poly.pdbx_seq_one_letter_code
_entity_poly.pdbx_strand_id
1 'polypeptide(L)' 'MPDGRLQCDLCPRDCKLHPGQRGLCFVRARAPAEQGGGMLLTTYGRSSGFCIDPIEKKPLNHFLPGSSVLSFGTAGCNL' A
#
# COMPACT_ATOMS: atom_id res chain seq x y z
N MET A 1 -18.89 12.71 0.44
CA MET A 1 -19.00 14.08 -0.11
C MET A 1 -20.41 14.30 -0.68
N PRO A 2 -20.88 15.54 -0.88
CA PRO A 2 -22.21 15.81 -1.44
C PRO A 2 -22.46 15.17 -2.81
N ASP A 3 -21.39 14.90 -3.57
CA ASP A 3 -21.39 14.26 -4.89
C ASP A 3 -21.16 12.73 -4.84
N GLY A 4 -21.20 12.11 -3.66
CA GLY A 4 -21.02 10.66 -3.49
C GLY A 4 -19.57 10.16 -3.62
N ARG A 5 -18.57 11.05 -3.78
CA ARG A 5 -17.15 10.65 -3.78
C ARG A 5 -16.63 10.36 -2.37
N LEU A 6 -15.58 9.54 -2.33
CA LEU A 6 -14.82 9.21 -1.13
C LEU A 6 -13.43 9.87 -1.23
N GLN A 7 -13.00 10.57 -0.17
CA GLN A 7 -11.67 11.17 -0.10
C GLN A 7 -10.71 10.23 0.64
N CYS A 8 -9.48 10.10 0.11
CA CYS A 8 -8.38 9.39 0.74
C CYS A 8 -7.42 10.40 1.39
N ASP A 9 -7.33 10.40 2.72
CA ASP A 9 -6.51 11.37 3.47
C ASP A 9 -5.13 10.83 3.91
N LEU A 10 -4.73 9.66 3.42
CA LEU A 10 -3.51 9.01 3.91
C LEU A 10 -2.21 9.63 3.37
N CYS A 11 -2.25 10.25 2.20
CA CYS A 11 -1.09 10.91 1.60
C CYS A 11 -1.52 12.30 1.12
N PRO A 12 -0.58 13.24 0.90
CA PRO A 12 -0.90 14.65 0.63
C PRO A 12 -1.56 14.91 -0.73
N ARG A 13 -2.04 13.87 -1.42
CA ARG A 13 -2.74 13.97 -2.71
C ARG A 13 -4.25 14.09 -2.57
N ASP A 14 -4.81 13.78 -1.40
CA ASP A 14 -6.24 13.93 -1.08
C ASP A 14 -7.18 13.45 -2.20
N CYS A 15 -6.91 12.23 -2.71
CA CYS A 15 -7.61 11.71 -3.89
C CYS A 15 -9.11 11.60 -3.61
N LYS A 16 -9.95 12.23 -4.45
CA LYS A 16 -11.42 12.17 -4.40
C LYS A 16 -11.93 11.16 -5.43
N LEU A 17 -12.30 9.97 -4.96
CA LEU A 17 -12.55 8.79 -5.79
C LEU A 17 -14.05 8.59 -6.07
N HIS A 18 -14.35 8.39 -7.35
CA HIS A 18 -15.61 7.83 -7.83
C HIS A 18 -15.72 6.34 -7.47
N PRO A 19 -16.94 5.76 -7.40
CA PRO A 19 -17.08 4.31 -7.19
C PRO A 19 -16.29 3.51 -8.23
N GLY A 20 -15.52 2.51 -7.79
CA GLY A 20 -14.64 1.70 -8.65
C GLY A 20 -13.32 2.37 -9.05
N GLN A 21 -13.12 3.66 -8.74
CA GLN A 21 -11.91 4.38 -9.14
C GLN A 21 -10.71 4.05 -8.24
N ARG A 22 -9.53 3.91 -8.84
CA ARG A 22 -8.25 3.84 -8.12
C ARG A 22 -7.69 5.22 -7.84
N GLY A 23 -7.07 5.40 -6.68
CA GLY A 23 -6.24 6.56 -6.39
C GLY A 23 -4.96 6.54 -7.20
N LEU A 24 -4.26 7.68 -7.21
CA LEU A 24 -3.03 7.83 -7.98
C LEU A 24 -1.90 6.89 -7.52
N CYS A 25 -1.96 6.43 -6.26
CA CYS A 25 -1.04 5.42 -5.75
C CYS A 25 -1.27 4.02 -6.32
N PHE A 26 -2.38 3.77 -7.03
CA PHE A 26 -2.84 2.47 -7.57
C PHE A 26 -3.11 1.35 -6.54
N VAL A 27 -2.63 1.51 -5.31
CA VAL A 27 -2.80 0.54 -4.22
C VAL A 27 -4.07 0.76 -3.39
N ARG A 28 -4.71 1.93 -3.52
CA ARG A 28 -6.00 2.25 -2.89
C ARG A 28 -7.06 2.53 -3.94
N ALA A 29 -8.26 2.02 -3.72
CA ALA A 29 -9.40 2.20 -4.62
C ALA A 29 -10.68 2.39 -3.83
N ARG A 30 -11.67 3.07 -4.41
CA ARG A 30 -13.03 3.04 -3.87
C ARG A 30 -13.74 1.80 -4.39
N ALA A 31 -14.39 1.05 -3.51
CA ALA A 31 -15.27 -0.05 -3.88
C ALA A 31 -16.39 0.43 -4.83
N PRO A 32 -16.85 -0.43 -5.77
CA PRO A 32 -18.11 -0.26 -6.47
C PRO A 32 -19.27 0.09 -5.54
N ALA A 33 -20.22 0.88 -6.02
CA ALA A 33 -21.35 1.36 -5.21
C ALA A 33 -22.25 0.21 -4.70
N GLU A 34 -22.38 -0.85 -5.49
CA GLU A 34 -23.14 -2.07 -5.18
C GLU A 34 -22.54 -2.92 -4.05
N GLN A 35 -21.30 -2.64 -3.62
CA GLN A 35 -20.58 -3.40 -2.58
C GLN A 35 -20.53 -2.66 -1.23
N GLY A 36 -21.50 -1.77 -0.96
CA GLY A 36 -21.59 -1.01 0.28
C GLY A 36 -20.72 0.24 0.34
N GLY A 37 -19.80 0.42 -0.63
CA GLY A 37 -18.95 1.59 -0.75
C GLY A 37 -17.88 1.67 0.34
N GLY A 38 -16.64 1.96 -0.03
CA GLY A 38 -15.56 2.04 0.96
C GLY A 38 -14.19 2.11 0.31
N MET A 39 -13.16 2.28 1.12
CA MET A 39 -11.79 2.18 0.65
C MET A 39 -11.36 0.71 0.61
N LEU A 40 -10.73 0.31 -0.49
CA LEU A 40 -10.14 -0.99 -0.71
C LEU A 40 -8.63 -0.82 -0.86
N LEU A 41 -7.87 -1.70 -0.21
CA LEU A 41 -6.44 -1.86 -0.45
C LEU A 41 -6.26 -2.97 -1.48
N THR A 42 -5.91 -2.61 -2.71
CA THR A 42 -5.79 -3.57 -3.83
C THR A 42 -4.62 -4.54 -3.67
N THR A 43 -3.70 -4.22 -2.75
CA THR A 43 -2.51 -5.01 -2.42
C THR A 43 -2.64 -5.80 -1.12
N TYR A 44 -3.82 -5.77 -0.46
CA TYR A 44 -4.04 -6.59 0.73
C TYR A 44 -3.80 -8.07 0.42
N GLY A 45 -2.97 -8.72 1.25
CA GLY A 45 -2.59 -10.13 1.08
C GLY A 45 -1.72 -10.42 -0.16
N ARG A 46 -1.25 -9.40 -0.89
CA ARG A 46 -0.45 -9.57 -2.12
C ARG A 46 0.99 -9.12 -1.92
N SER A 47 1.88 -10.08 -1.75
CA SER A 47 3.33 -9.84 -1.72
C SER A 47 3.85 -9.50 -3.12
N SER A 48 4.72 -8.50 -3.22
CA SER A 48 5.50 -8.20 -4.43
C SER A 48 6.81 -8.98 -4.48
N GLY A 49 7.19 -9.63 -3.39
CA GLY A 49 8.41 -10.42 -3.30
C GLY A 49 8.84 -10.66 -1.86
N PHE A 50 9.63 -11.71 -1.68
CA PHE A 50 10.32 -11.99 -0.43
C PHE A 50 11.71 -12.54 -0.70
N CYS A 51 12.63 -12.31 0.23
CA CYS A 51 14.00 -12.78 0.13
C CYS A 51 14.58 -12.96 1.54
N ILE A 52 15.40 -14.00 1.73
CA ILE A 52 16.25 -14.14 2.91
C ILE A 52 17.61 -13.58 2.50
N ASP A 53 17.98 -12.45 3.09
CA ASP A 53 19.22 -11.73 2.81
C ASP A 53 20.00 -11.54 4.11
N PRO A 54 21.33 -11.32 4.05
CA PRO A 54 22.09 -10.85 5.20
C PRO A 54 21.63 -9.44 5.62
N ILE A 55 21.68 -9.16 6.93
CA ILE A 55 21.22 -7.89 7.51
C ILE A 55 21.96 -6.66 6.94
N GLU A 56 23.18 -6.85 6.44
CA GLU A 56 24.03 -5.83 5.83
C GLU A 56 23.45 -5.24 4.53
N LYS A 57 22.52 -5.94 3.87
CA LYS A 57 21.79 -5.42 2.70
C LYS A 57 20.74 -4.38 3.08
N LYS A 58 20.36 -4.30 4.37
CA LYS A 58 19.34 -3.40 4.89
C LYS A 58 19.96 -2.12 5.44
N PRO A 59 19.17 -1.04 5.60
CA PRO A 59 19.62 0.17 6.30
C PRO A 59 19.95 -0.05 7.80
N LEU A 60 19.93 -1.30 8.29
CA LEU A 60 20.21 -1.73 9.65
C LEU A 60 21.50 -2.58 9.73
N ASN A 61 22.50 -2.31 8.91
CA ASN A 61 23.69 -3.16 8.76
C ASN A 61 24.53 -3.38 10.04
N HIS A 62 24.42 -2.51 11.05
CA HIS A 62 25.09 -2.64 12.34
C HIS A 62 24.27 -3.41 13.39
N PHE A 63 23.04 -3.77 13.07
CA PHE A 63 22.18 -4.53 13.95
C PHE A 63 22.39 -6.03 13.72
N LEU A 64 23.02 -6.73 14.69
CA LEU A 64 23.31 -8.17 14.63
C LEU A 64 24.08 -8.61 13.35
N PRO A 65 25.32 -8.16 13.14
CA PRO A 65 26.10 -8.51 11.94
C PRO A 65 26.21 -10.02 11.69
N GLY A 66 26.16 -10.44 10.43
CA GLY A 66 26.21 -11.84 10.00
C GLY A 66 24.90 -12.61 10.16
N SER A 67 23.83 -11.99 10.68
CA SER A 67 22.52 -12.62 10.80
C SER A 67 21.70 -12.55 9.51
N SER A 68 20.82 -13.54 9.33
CA SER A 68 19.83 -13.57 8.25
C SER A 68 18.57 -12.81 8.62
N VAL A 69 18.01 -12.07 7.67
CA VAL A 69 16.73 -11.36 7.84
C VAL A 69 15.74 -11.74 6.74
N LEU A 70 14.50 -12.03 7.13
CA LEU A 70 13.39 -12.21 6.19
C LEU A 70 12.90 -10.83 5.73
N SER A 71 13.03 -10.60 4.44
CA SER A 71 12.51 -9.42 3.76
C SER A 71 11.24 -9.79 3.02
N PHE A 72 10.16 -9.06 3.23
CA PHE A 72 8.94 -9.17 2.43
C PHE A 72 8.32 -7.79 2.26
N GLY A 73 7.58 -7.60 1.18
CA GLY A 73 6.90 -6.33 0.92
C GLY A 73 5.71 -6.52 0.01
N THR A 74 4.80 -5.55 0.04
CA THR A 74 3.70 -5.44 -0.92
C THR A 74 4.00 -4.31 -1.90
N ALA A 75 3.36 -4.33 -3.08
CA ALA A 75 3.35 -3.14 -3.92
C ALA A 75 2.81 -1.95 -3.10
N GLY A 76 3.55 -0.85 -3.10
CA GLY A 76 3.30 0.33 -2.26
C GLY A 76 3.54 1.61 -3.04
N CYS A 77 3.19 2.73 -2.43
CA CYS A 77 3.52 4.06 -2.93
C CYS A 77 4.56 4.65 -1.99
N ASN A 78 5.64 5.21 -2.56
CA ASN A 78 6.78 5.78 -1.83
C ASN A 78 6.61 7.27 -1.54
N LEU A 79 5.38 7.79 -1.61
CA LEU A 79 5.04 9.19 -1.45
C LEU A 79 4.39 9.45 -0.09
#